data_AF-A0A433A219-F1
#
_entry.id   AF-A0A433A219-F1
#
_cell.length_a   1.000
_cell.length_b   1.000
_cell.length_c   1.000
_cell.angle_alpha   90.00
_cell.angle_beta   90.00
_cell.angle_gamma   90.00
#
_symmetry.space_group_name_H-M   'P 1'
#
loop_
_entity.id
_entity.type
_entity.pdbx_description
1 polymer ?
#
loop_
_entity_poly.entity_id
_entity_poly.type
_entity_poly.pdbx_seq_one_letter_code
_entity_poly.pdbx_strand_id
1 'polypeptide(L)'
;KELAVEEIGRQLGNWNIQTRQNGAVTSSQGGFNLSTTGGRTIRAPDVAFTPSGTYRILSHQQLMTFQGQAFHPTFVVEVEDVSAASKFEELKDKFETYYFPAGVQLGWLVDPVNRNVYVLKKDTNGVVRCRDKGWRDVAGGDVLPDFVLKIWKIDEATSQESSESSSSGSSDGDLICPKCDETFKDWYTFIEHCEDEHARKKRKSH
;
A
#
# COMPACT_ATOMS: atom_id res chain seq x y z
N LYS A 1 9.59 -3.97 -11.23
CA LYS A 1 8.31 -4.43 -10.63
C LYS A 1 8.44 -4.59 -9.12
N GLU A 2 9.17 -5.59 -8.61
CA GLU A 2 9.24 -5.88 -7.16
C GLU A 2 9.64 -4.69 -6.28
N LEU A 3 10.65 -3.90 -6.66
CA LEU A 3 11.05 -2.70 -5.90
C LEU A 3 9.92 -1.67 -5.78
N ALA A 4 9.09 -1.53 -6.82
CA ALA A 4 7.92 -0.65 -6.77
C ALA A 4 6.82 -1.24 -5.87
N VAL A 5 6.59 -2.55 -5.93
CA VAL A 5 5.64 -3.26 -5.05
C VAL A 5 6.04 -3.08 -3.58
N GLU A 6 7.32 -3.31 -3.27
CA GLU A 6 7.86 -3.13 -1.92
C GLU A 6 7.71 -1.70 -1.43
N GLU A 7 8.07 -0.70 -2.25
CA GLU A 7 7.96 0.71 -1.88
C GLU A 7 6.50 1.15 -1.67
N ILE A 8 5.57 0.72 -2.52
CA ILE A 8 4.14 0.98 -2.35
C ILE A 8 3.65 0.35 -1.05
N GLY A 9 4.01 -0.92 -0.80
CA GLY A 9 3.69 -1.64 0.44
C GLY A 9 4.24 -0.92 1.67
N ARG A 10 5.47 -0.43 1.61
CA ARG A 10 6.13 0.33 2.68
C ARG A 10 5.42 1.63 2.99
N GLN A 11 5.07 2.43 1.97
CA GLN A 11 4.31 3.66 2.17
C GLN A 11 2.96 3.41 2.82
N LEU A 12 2.25 2.37 2.35
CA LEU A 12 0.96 1.99 2.89
C LEU A 12 1.07 1.45 4.33
N GLY A 13 2.10 0.67 4.62
CA GLY A 13 2.42 0.18 5.97
C GLY A 13 2.70 1.32 6.95
N ASN A 14 3.51 2.29 6.54
CA ASN A 14 3.80 3.48 7.33
C ASN A 14 2.53 4.27 7.62
N TRP A 15 1.70 4.53 6.62
CA TRP A 15 0.41 5.20 6.80
C TRP A 15 -0.50 4.44 7.76
N ASN A 16 -0.62 3.11 7.62
CA ASN A 16 -1.46 2.27 8.48
C ASN A 16 -1.07 2.38 9.95
N ILE A 17 0.23 2.45 10.25
CA ILE A 17 0.76 2.61 11.61
C ILE A 17 0.58 4.05 12.10
N GLN A 18 1.04 5.04 11.31
CA GLN A 18 1.09 6.45 11.70
C GLN A 18 -0.32 7.03 11.94
N THR A 19 -1.29 6.64 11.12
CA THR A 19 -2.68 7.10 11.23
C THR A 19 -3.57 6.13 12.04
N ARG A 20 -2.98 5.05 12.58
CA ARG A 20 -3.64 4.09 13.49
C ARG A 20 -4.86 3.39 12.90
N GLN A 21 -4.83 3.11 11.60
CA GLN A 21 -5.88 2.35 10.94
C GLN A 21 -5.98 0.92 11.51
N ASN A 22 -4.85 0.40 12.01
CA ASN A 22 -4.71 -0.93 12.62
C ASN A 22 -5.16 -2.08 11.70
N GLY A 23 -5.17 -1.84 10.38
CA GLY A 23 -5.47 -2.85 9.38
C GLY A 23 -4.24 -3.69 9.05
N ALA A 24 -4.38 -4.57 8.06
CA ALA A 24 -3.29 -5.37 7.52
C ALA A 24 -2.91 -4.90 6.13
N VAL A 25 -1.61 -4.70 5.90
CA VAL A 25 -1.01 -4.51 4.59
C VAL A 25 -0.33 -5.80 4.20
N THR A 26 -0.58 -6.29 2.99
CA THR A 26 0.06 -7.50 2.45
C THR A 26 0.69 -7.19 1.11
N SER A 27 1.91 -7.65 0.88
CA SER A 27 2.52 -7.77 -0.45
C SER A 27 2.61 -9.25 -0.86
N SER A 28 3.06 -9.53 -2.08
CA SER A 28 3.01 -10.83 -2.77
C SER A 28 3.77 -12.01 -2.10
N GLN A 29 3.24 -12.48 -0.96
CA GLN A 29 3.14 -13.88 -0.53
C GLN A 29 1.77 -14.21 0.12
N GLY A 30 0.85 -13.24 0.22
CA GLY A 30 -0.51 -13.45 0.74
C GLY A 30 -1.58 -13.43 -0.37
N GLY A 31 -2.27 -14.56 -0.57
CA GLY A 31 -3.46 -14.64 -1.42
C GLY A 31 -4.75 -14.26 -0.68
N PHE A 32 -5.83 -14.03 -1.41
CA PHE A 32 -7.17 -13.79 -0.87
C PHE A 32 -8.17 -14.70 -1.55
N ASN A 33 -9.03 -15.37 -0.79
CA ASN A 33 -10.17 -16.08 -1.36
C ASN A 33 -11.33 -15.10 -1.56
N LEU A 34 -11.59 -14.76 -2.82
CA LEU A 34 -12.60 -13.79 -3.26
C LEU A 34 -13.91 -14.44 -3.73
N SER A 35 -14.17 -15.69 -3.34
CA SER A 35 -15.35 -16.45 -3.76
C SER A 35 -16.67 -15.75 -3.38
N THR A 36 -17.54 -15.50 -4.37
CA THR A 36 -18.89 -14.95 -4.14
C THR A 36 -20.01 -16.00 -4.21
N THR A 37 -19.79 -17.16 -4.88
CA THR A 37 -20.83 -18.18 -5.15
C THR A 37 -20.40 -19.63 -4.85
N GLY A 38 -19.65 -19.85 -3.76
CA GLY A 38 -19.38 -21.19 -3.21
C GLY A 38 -18.18 -21.95 -3.78
N GLY A 39 -17.59 -21.51 -4.91
CA GLY A 39 -16.31 -22.01 -5.43
C GLY A 39 -15.12 -21.12 -5.03
N ARG A 40 -13.93 -21.67 -4.77
CA ARG A 40 -12.74 -20.88 -4.37
C ARG A 40 -12.18 -20.04 -5.53
N THR A 41 -12.01 -18.75 -5.30
CA THR A 41 -11.35 -17.84 -6.26
C THR A 41 -10.19 -17.16 -5.56
N ILE A 42 -9.02 -17.79 -5.59
CA ILE A 42 -7.81 -17.24 -4.95
C ILE A 42 -7.17 -16.21 -5.89
N ARG A 43 -6.94 -15.00 -5.38
CA ARG A 43 -6.22 -13.92 -6.07
C ARG A 43 -5.20 -13.32 -5.13
N ALA A 44 -4.00 -13.06 -5.64
CA ALA A 44 -2.96 -12.35 -4.93
C ALA A 44 -2.72 -11.02 -5.67
N PRO A 45 -3.24 -9.89 -5.17
CA PRO A 45 -2.80 -8.59 -5.65
C PRO A 45 -1.34 -8.36 -5.22
N ASP A 46 -0.65 -7.46 -5.91
CA ASP A 46 0.74 -7.13 -5.57
C ASP A 46 0.84 -6.42 -4.21
N VAL A 47 -0.12 -5.53 -3.92
CA VAL A 47 -0.31 -4.94 -2.58
C VAL A 47 -1.79 -4.91 -2.23
N ALA A 48 -2.15 -5.18 -0.98
CA ALA A 48 -3.51 -5.01 -0.49
C ALA A 48 -3.56 -4.37 0.89
N PHE A 49 -4.67 -3.70 1.18
CA PHE A 49 -5.03 -3.27 2.53
C PHE A 49 -6.38 -3.82 2.95
N THR A 50 -6.39 -4.46 4.12
CA THR A 50 -7.59 -4.96 4.79
C THR A 50 -7.82 -4.14 6.08
N PRO A 51 -8.98 -3.49 6.27
CA PRO A 51 -9.27 -2.71 7.46
C PRO A 51 -9.24 -3.55 8.74
N SER A 52 -8.94 -2.89 9.87
CA SER A 52 -8.85 -3.54 11.19
C SER A 52 -10.09 -4.32 11.59
N GLY A 53 -11.29 -3.77 11.32
CA GLY A 53 -12.57 -4.42 11.65
C GLY A 53 -12.74 -5.78 10.95
N THR A 54 -12.26 -5.89 9.71
CA THR A 54 -12.25 -7.17 8.98
C THR A 54 -11.09 -8.05 9.45
N TYR A 55 -9.88 -7.51 9.55
CA TYR A 55 -8.68 -8.28 9.83
C TYR A 55 -8.69 -8.94 11.22
N ARG A 56 -9.15 -8.23 12.26
CA ARG A 56 -9.11 -8.69 13.66
C ARG A 56 -10.08 -9.84 13.97
N ILE A 57 -11.10 -10.04 13.14
CA ILE A 57 -12.08 -11.12 13.30
C ILE A 57 -11.72 -12.36 12.50
N LEU A 58 -10.64 -12.32 11.69
CA LEU A 58 -10.20 -13.47 10.91
C LEU A 58 -9.62 -14.54 11.85
N SER A 59 -10.04 -15.78 11.62
CA SER A 59 -9.45 -16.94 12.27
C SER A 59 -8.02 -17.19 11.76
N HIS A 60 -7.21 -17.87 12.57
CA HIS A 60 -5.88 -18.31 12.18
C HIS A 60 -5.90 -19.15 10.88
N GLN A 61 -6.94 -19.97 10.70
CA GLN A 61 -7.12 -20.77 9.50
C GLN A 61 -7.37 -19.91 8.25
N GLN A 62 -8.17 -18.84 8.36
CA GLN A 62 -8.37 -17.90 7.25
C GLN A 62 -7.09 -17.16 6.88
N LEU A 63 -6.28 -16.77 7.87
CA LEU A 63 -5.02 -16.07 7.65
C LEU A 63 -3.94 -16.95 7.03
N MET A 64 -3.86 -18.22 7.43
CA MET A 64 -2.72 -19.09 7.09
C MET A 64 -2.97 -20.06 5.94
N THR A 65 -4.23 -20.47 5.68
CA THR A 65 -4.49 -21.60 4.75
C THR A 65 -5.51 -21.30 3.66
N PHE A 66 -6.05 -20.08 3.59
CA PHE A 66 -7.18 -19.71 2.71
C PHE A 66 -8.42 -20.61 2.90
N GLN A 67 -8.49 -21.33 4.01
CA GLN A 67 -9.64 -22.14 4.41
C GLN A 67 -10.51 -21.35 5.41
N GLY A 68 -11.82 -21.57 5.37
CA GLY A 68 -12.80 -20.76 6.13
C GLY A 68 -13.56 -19.77 5.25
N GLN A 69 -14.28 -18.83 5.87
CA GLN A 69 -15.08 -17.84 5.15
C GLN A 69 -14.16 -16.91 4.33
N ALA A 70 -14.57 -16.64 3.09
CA ALA A 70 -13.90 -15.67 2.23
C ALA A 70 -13.87 -14.28 2.89
N PHE A 71 -12.76 -13.59 2.72
CA PHE A 71 -12.61 -12.19 3.09
C PHE A 71 -11.87 -11.47 1.97
N HIS A 72 -12.11 -10.17 1.86
CA HIS A 72 -11.55 -9.34 0.81
C HIS A 72 -10.88 -8.11 1.41
N PRO A 73 -9.82 -7.59 0.77
CA PRO A 73 -9.30 -6.27 1.09
C PRO A 73 -10.30 -5.18 0.66
N THR A 74 -10.12 -3.96 1.17
CA THR A 74 -10.86 -2.78 0.66
C THR A 74 -10.10 -2.03 -0.41
N PHE A 75 -8.78 -2.20 -0.44
CA PHE A 75 -7.90 -1.56 -1.40
C PHE A 75 -6.89 -2.58 -1.94
N VAL A 76 -6.65 -2.53 -3.26
CA VAL A 76 -5.65 -3.38 -3.92
C VAL A 76 -4.84 -2.58 -4.93
N VAL A 77 -3.60 -3.01 -5.14
CA VAL A 77 -2.67 -2.48 -6.15
C VAL A 77 -2.17 -3.65 -7.00
N GLU A 78 -2.15 -3.42 -8.30
CA GLU A 78 -1.40 -4.21 -9.28
C GLU A 78 -0.29 -3.32 -9.84
N VAL A 79 0.92 -3.86 -9.93
CA VAL A 79 2.08 -3.20 -10.51
C VAL A 79 2.47 -3.95 -11.76
N GLU A 80 2.31 -3.35 -12.93
CA GLU A 80 2.59 -4.05 -14.18
C GLU A 80 2.98 -3.10 -15.32
N ASP A 81 3.80 -3.60 -16.24
CA ASP A 81 4.03 -2.96 -17.54
C ASP A 81 2.81 -3.20 -18.44
N VAL A 82 2.05 -2.14 -18.72
CA VAL A 82 0.86 -2.20 -19.58
C VAL A 82 1.08 -1.56 -20.95
N SER A 83 2.30 -1.60 -21.46
CA SER A 83 2.64 -1.18 -22.83
C SER A 83 1.78 -1.89 -23.88
N ALA A 84 1.47 -3.17 -23.64
CA ALA A 84 0.54 -3.93 -24.47
C ALA A 84 -0.91 -3.63 -24.06
N ALA A 85 -1.72 -3.13 -25.00
CA ALA A 85 -3.14 -2.86 -24.75
C ALA A 85 -3.91 -4.10 -24.26
N SER A 86 -3.54 -5.30 -24.73
CA SER A 86 -4.12 -6.55 -24.23
C SER A 86 -3.85 -6.77 -22.74
N LYS A 87 -2.67 -6.38 -22.25
CA LYS A 87 -2.29 -6.49 -20.83
C LYS A 87 -3.06 -5.52 -19.96
N PHE A 88 -3.26 -4.29 -20.44
CA PHE A 88 -4.10 -3.31 -19.79
C PHE A 88 -5.55 -3.80 -19.63
N GLU A 89 -6.15 -4.31 -20.71
CA GLU A 89 -7.52 -4.83 -20.68
C GLU A 89 -7.64 -6.08 -19.80
N GLU A 90 -6.65 -6.98 -19.80
CA GLU A 90 -6.60 -8.14 -18.89
C GLU A 90 -6.66 -7.70 -17.41
N LEU A 91 -5.86 -6.71 -17.02
CA LEU A 91 -5.84 -6.21 -15.64
C LEU A 91 -7.12 -5.48 -15.29
N LYS A 92 -7.67 -4.69 -16.22
CA LYS A 92 -8.96 -4.02 -16.02
C LYS A 92 -10.10 -5.03 -15.83
N ASP A 93 -10.15 -6.08 -16.65
CA ASP A 93 -11.10 -7.19 -16.46
C ASP A 93 -10.88 -7.90 -15.12
N LYS A 94 -9.63 -8.11 -14.69
CA LYS A 94 -9.32 -8.67 -13.36
C LYS A 94 -9.96 -7.83 -12.23
N PHE A 95 -9.87 -6.51 -12.32
CA PHE A 95 -10.54 -5.60 -11.38
C PHE A 95 -12.06 -5.75 -11.41
N GLU A 96 -12.65 -5.68 -12.60
CA GLU A 96 -14.10 -5.69 -12.83
C GLU A 96 -14.75 -7.02 -12.46
N THR A 97 -14.09 -8.13 -12.77
CA THR A 97 -14.62 -9.48 -12.61
C THR A 97 -14.35 -10.08 -11.23
N TYR A 98 -13.22 -9.75 -10.59
CA TYR A 98 -12.84 -10.39 -9.31
C TYR A 98 -12.81 -9.43 -8.13
N TYR A 99 -12.14 -8.29 -8.25
CA TYR A 99 -11.90 -7.42 -7.09
C TYR A 99 -13.16 -6.66 -6.68
N PHE A 100 -13.77 -5.94 -7.62
CA PHE A 100 -14.92 -5.10 -7.33
C PHE A 100 -16.18 -5.88 -6.93
N PRO A 101 -16.52 -7.04 -7.53
CA PRO A 101 -17.62 -7.87 -7.07
C PRO A 101 -17.39 -8.47 -5.69
N ALA A 102 -16.13 -8.74 -5.32
CA ALA A 102 -15.79 -9.27 -4.01
C ALA A 102 -15.85 -8.23 -2.88
N GLY A 103 -15.97 -6.93 -3.18
CA GLY A 103 -16.10 -5.87 -2.19
C GLY A 103 -14.89 -4.94 -2.06
N VAL A 104 -13.89 -5.04 -2.94
CA VAL A 104 -12.84 -4.02 -3.07
C VAL A 104 -13.47 -2.68 -3.48
N GLN A 105 -13.04 -1.60 -2.83
CA GLN A 105 -13.61 -0.26 -3.01
C GLN A 105 -12.71 0.65 -3.84
N LEU A 106 -11.39 0.44 -3.79
CA LEU A 106 -10.40 1.20 -4.56
C LEU A 106 -9.34 0.25 -5.15
N GLY A 107 -9.03 0.44 -6.42
CA GLY A 107 -7.99 -0.28 -7.12
C GLY A 107 -7.01 0.67 -7.78
N TRP A 108 -5.71 0.42 -7.64
CA TRP A 108 -4.69 1.11 -8.42
C TRP A 108 -3.97 0.13 -9.35
N LEU A 109 -3.78 0.53 -10.60
CA LEU A 109 -2.85 -0.10 -11.52
C LEU A 109 -1.69 0.87 -11.71
N VAL A 110 -0.53 0.52 -11.19
CA VAL A 110 0.69 1.32 -11.24
C VAL A 110 1.59 0.74 -12.32
N ASP A 111 1.97 1.58 -13.28
CA ASP A 111 2.89 1.23 -14.35
C ASP A 111 4.14 2.11 -14.26
N PRO A 112 5.20 1.64 -13.56
CA PRO A 112 6.46 2.37 -13.47
C PRO A 112 7.19 2.49 -14.81
N VAL A 113 6.96 1.57 -15.75
CA VAL A 113 7.65 1.54 -17.05
C VAL A 113 7.13 2.66 -17.94
N ASN A 114 5.81 2.76 -18.07
CA ASN A 114 5.15 3.81 -18.86
C ASN A 114 4.85 5.08 -18.06
N ARG A 115 5.31 5.14 -16.80
CA ARG A 115 5.10 6.27 -15.89
C ARG A 115 3.61 6.65 -15.85
N ASN A 116 2.77 5.72 -15.41
CA ASN A 116 1.36 6.00 -15.23
C ASN A 116 0.76 5.33 -13.99
N VAL A 117 -0.29 5.94 -13.44
CA VAL A 117 -1.13 5.34 -12.41
C VAL A 117 -2.58 5.46 -12.85
N TYR A 118 -3.26 4.31 -12.94
CA TYR A 118 -4.68 4.27 -13.19
C TYR A 118 -5.43 4.01 -11.88
N VAL A 119 -6.47 4.81 -11.64
CA VAL A 119 -7.34 4.68 -10.47
C VAL A 119 -8.66 4.09 -10.88
N LEU A 120 -8.96 2.92 -10.34
CA LEU A 120 -10.21 2.21 -10.54
C LEU A 120 -11.09 2.36 -9.29
N LYS A 121 -12.35 2.78 -9.48
CA LYS A 121 -13.35 2.91 -8.40
C LYS A 121 -14.76 2.74 -8.96
N LYS A 122 -15.69 2.16 -8.19
CA LYS A 122 -17.12 2.15 -8.56
C LYS A 122 -17.71 3.55 -8.44
N ASP A 123 -18.47 3.97 -9.45
CA ASP A 123 -19.31 5.16 -9.35
C ASP A 123 -20.60 4.86 -8.56
N THR A 124 -21.46 5.88 -8.41
CA THR A 124 -22.73 5.75 -7.68
C THR A 124 -23.69 4.74 -8.28
N ASN A 125 -23.50 4.36 -9.55
CA ASN A 125 -24.30 3.37 -10.25
C ASN A 125 -23.68 1.97 -10.18
N GLY A 126 -22.57 1.81 -9.43
CA GLY A 126 -21.86 0.54 -9.29
C GLY A 126 -20.95 0.21 -10.47
N VAL A 127 -20.80 1.10 -11.45
CA VAL A 127 -19.95 0.88 -12.64
C VAL A 127 -18.52 1.19 -12.28
N VAL A 128 -17.60 0.26 -12.59
CA VAL A 128 -16.16 0.48 -12.40
C VAL A 128 -15.68 1.54 -13.39
N ARG A 129 -15.11 2.62 -12.87
CA ARG A 129 -14.48 3.68 -13.66
C ARG A 129 -12.99 3.60 -13.50
N CYS A 130 -12.27 3.55 -14.62
CA CYS A 130 -10.82 3.68 -14.68
C CYS A 130 -10.45 5.12 -15.06
N ARG A 131 -9.62 5.78 -14.25
CA ARG A 131 -9.14 7.14 -14.50
C ARG A 131 -7.62 7.13 -14.59
N ASP A 132 -7.10 7.59 -15.71
CA ASP A 132 -5.68 7.91 -15.88
C ASP A 132 -5.32 9.10 -14.98
N LYS A 133 -4.29 8.93 -14.14
CA LYS A 133 -3.74 10.00 -13.32
C LYS A 133 -2.40 10.52 -13.80
N GLY A 134 -1.73 9.85 -14.74
CA GLY A 134 -0.33 10.07 -15.06
C GLY A 134 0.61 9.71 -13.90
N TRP A 135 1.90 9.98 -14.07
CA TRP A 135 2.92 9.77 -13.04
C TRP A 135 2.97 10.90 -12.02
N ARG A 136 2.00 10.94 -11.12
CA ARG A 136 1.93 11.95 -10.03
C ARG A 136 1.34 11.35 -8.78
N ASP A 137 1.55 12.03 -7.66
CA ASP A 137 1.01 11.64 -6.37
C ASP A 137 -0.51 11.35 -6.44
N VAL A 138 -0.92 10.20 -5.90
CA VAL A 138 -2.30 9.73 -5.93
C VAL A 138 -2.85 9.59 -4.52
N ALA A 139 -3.93 10.31 -4.22
CA ALA A 139 -4.62 10.21 -2.94
C ALA A 139 -5.55 8.98 -2.89
N GLY A 140 -5.58 8.32 -1.73
CA GLY A 140 -6.46 7.17 -1.44
C GLY A 140 -7.91 7.56 -1.11
N GLY A 141 -8.18 8.85 -0.92
CA GLY A 141 -9.52 9.39 -0.74
C GLY A 141 -10.23 8.87 0.50
N ASP A 142 -11.52 8.60 0.37
CA ASP A 142 -12.39 8.04 1.40
C ASP A 142 -12.04 6.60 1.79
N VAL A 143 -11.46 5.81 0.88
CA VAL A 143 -11.10 4.42 1.15
C VAL A 143 -9.85 4.32 2.02
N LEU A 144 -8.88 5.22 1.81
CA LEU A 144 -7.67 5.35 2.64
C LEU A 144 -7.49 6.82 3.05
N PRO A 145 -8.17 7.27 4.12
CA PRO A 145 -8.14 8.66 4.56
C PRO A 145 -6.70 9.14 4.80
N ASP A 146 -6.37 10.32 4.27
CA ASP A 146 -5.06 10.97 4.38
C ASP A 146 -3.89 10.21 3.74
N PHE A 147 -4.12 9.05 3.12
CA PHE A 147 -3.08 8.35 2.38
C PHE A 147 -2.85 9.02 1.02
N VAL A 148 -1.59 9.29 0.70
CA VAL A 148 -1.15 9.73 -0.62
C VAL A 148 0.06 8.90 -1.02
N LEU A 149 -0.03 8.20 -2.14
CA LEU A 149 1.10 7.53 -2.73
C LEU A 149 2.07 8.56 -3.30
N LYS A 150 3.30 8.56 -2.81
CA LYS A 150 4.38 9.43 -3.24
C LYS A 150 5.16 8.77 -4.35
N ILE A 151 4.96 9.26 -5.57
CA ILE A 151 5.53 8.65 -6.77
C ILE A 151 7.04 8.81 -6.84
N TRP A 152 7.58 9.93 -6.37
CA TRP A 152 9.02 10.16 -6.35
C TRP A 152 9.80 9.10 -5.56
N LYS A 153 9.20 8.49 -4.53
CA LYS A 153 9.83 7.41 -3.76
C LYS A 153 9.87 6.10 -4.55
N ILE A 154 8.89 5.88 -5.43
CA ILE A 154 8.92 4.75 -6.36
C ILE A 154 10.02 4.96 -7.39
N ASP A 155 10.15 6.18 -7.93
CA ASP A 155 11.25 6.55 -8.83
C ASP A 155 12.60 6.29 -8.13
N GLU A 156 12.80 6.77 -6.90
CA GLU A 156 14.02 6.54 -6.10
C GLU A 156 14.29 5.05 -5.89
N ALA A 157 13.30 4.28 -5.44
CA ALA A 157 13.45 2.85 -5.18
C ALA A 157 13.71 2.01 -6.45
N THR A 158 13.29 2.48 -7.62
CA THR A 158 13.45 1.76 -8.90
C THR A 158 14.61 2.25 -9.75
N SER A 159 15.27 3.35 -9.37
CA SER A 159 16.44 3.87 -10.05
C SER A 159 17.66 2.99 -9.77
N GLN A 160 18.39 2.62 -10.82
CA GLN A 160 19.65 1.85 -10.71
C GLN A 160 20.87 2.74 -10.44
N GLU A 161 20.68 4.01 -10.07
CA GLU A 161 21.82 4.87 -9.74
C GLU A 161 22.49 4.30 -8.49
N SER A 162 23.68 3.72 -8.69
CA SER A 162 24.62 3.46 -7.62
C SER A 162 24.76 4.76 -6.87
N SER A 163 24.31 4.76 -5.62
CA SER A 163 24.71 5.76 -4.65
C SER A 163 26.24 5.66 -4.52
N GLU A 164 26.97 6.29 -5.44
CA GLU A 164 28.29 6.81 -5.14
C GLU A 164 28.06 7.62 -3.89
N SER A 165 28.55 7.06 -2.80
CA SER A 165 28.39 7.57 -1.47
C SER A 165 29.14 8.89 -1.43
N SER A 166 28.47 9.95 -1.86
CA SER A 166 28.78 11.31 -1.46
C SER A 166 28.44 11.37 0.01
N SER A 167 29.30 10.76 0.82
CA SER A 167 29.54 11.17 2.19
C SER A 167 30.05 12.59 2.16
N SER A 168 29.17 13.52 1.78
CA SER A 168 29.23 14.85 2.34
C SER A 168 28.85 14.63 3.80
N GLY A 169 29.85 14.42 4.63
CA GLY A 169 29.73 14.62 6.06
C GLY A 169 29.32 16.08 6.27
N SER A 170 28.02 16.35 6.17
CA SER A 170 27.46 17.53 6.80
C SER A 170 27.55 17.25 8.28
N SER A 171 28.36 18.03 8.98
CA SER A 171 28.16 18.28 10.39
C SER A 171 26.81 19.01 10.54
N ASP A 172 25.71 18.31 10.28
CA ASP A 172 24.42 18.74 10.77
C ASP A 172 24.59 18.72 12.29
N GLY A 173 24.42 19.88 12.91
CA GLY A 173 24.45 19.97 14.36
C GLY A 173 23.49 18.94 14.94
N ASP A 174 23.84 18.46 16.13
CA ASP A 174 23.00 17.67 17.02
C ASP A 174 21.49 17.93 16.78
N LEU A 175 20.78 16.94 16.23
CA LEU A 175 19.35 17.00 15.95
C LEU A 175 18.59 16.89 17.27
N ILE A 176 17.76 17.87 17.58
CA ILE A 176 17.02 17.91 18.86
C ILE A 176 15.56 17.58 18.62
N CYS A 177 15.04 16.59 19.35
CA CYS A 177 13.62 16.23 19.31
C CYS A 177 12.75 17.32 19.91
N PRO A 178 11.84 17.96 19.15
CA PRO A 178 11.05 19.09 19.63
C PRO A 178 9.98 18.71 20.67
N LYS A 179 9.87 17.42 21.01
CA LYS A 179 8.88 16.90 21.96
C LYS A 179 9.45 16.54 23.33
N CYS A 180 10.75 16.24 23.41
CA CYS A 180 11.40 15.82 24.65
C CYS A 180 12.86 16.26 24.78
N ASP A 181 13.34 17.07 23.85
CA ASP A 181 14.68 17.65 23.82
C ASP A 181 15.83 16.62 23.80
N GLU A 182 15.55 15.36 23.45
CA GLU A 182 16.58 14.35 23.20
C GLU A 182 17.39 14.69 21.95
N THR A 183 18.69 14.42 22.00
CA THR A 183 19.65 14.82 20.97
C THR A 183 20.17 13.60 20.20
N PHE A 184 20.26 13.74 18.87
CA PHE A 184 20.65 12.68 17.95
C PHE A 184 21.71 13.17 16.97
N LYS A 185 22.61 12.26 16.57
CA LYS A 185 23.71 12.58 15.66
C LYS A 185 23.36 12.39 14.20
N ASP A 186 22.24 11.73 13.93
CA ASP A 186 21.82 11.37 12.59
C ASP A 186 20.29 11.28 12.53
N TRP A 187 19.75 11.49 11.33
CA TRP A 187 18.31 11.49 11.09
C TRP A 187 17.67 10.12 11.31
N TYR A 188 18.41 9.02 11.16
CA TYR A 188 17.86 7.68 11.33
C TYR A 188 17.49 7.42 12.79
N THR A 189 18.42 7.65 13.71
CA THR A 189 18.18 7.50 15.16
C THR A 189 17.16 8.51 15.67
N PHE A 190 17.15 9.73 15.13
CA PHE A 190 16.11 10.73 15.40
C PHE A 190 14.70 10.26 14.99
N ILE A 191 14.56 9.70 13.77
CA ILE A 191 13.29 9.20 13.27
C ILE A 191 12.83 7.99 14.07
N GLU A 192 13.72 7.04 14.38
CA GLU A 192 13.41 5.87 15.21
C GLU A 192 12.87 6.28 16.59
N HIS A 193 13.55 7.21 17.26
CA HIS A 193 13.06 7.81 18.50
C HIS A 193 11.67 8.41 18.33
N CYS A 194 11.46 9.21 17.28
CA CYS A 194 10.15 9.82 17.02
C CYS A 194 9.05 8.77 16.81
N GLU A 195 9.36 7.67 16.13
CA GLU A 195 8.42 6.57 15.94
C GLU A 195 8.06 5.88 17.26
N ASP A 196 9.04 5.50 18.05
CA ASP A 196 8.81 4.71 19.26
C ASP A 196 8.21 5.53 20.40
N GLU A 197 8.77 6.70 20.64
CA GLU A 197 8.45 7.52 21.81
C GLU A 197 7.24 8.41 21.57
N HIS A 198 7.06 8.90 20.34
CA HIS A 198 6.04 9.91 20.06
C HIS A 198 4.91 9.43 19.15
N ALA A 199 5.15 8.46 18.27
CA ALA A 199 4.12 7.89 17.40
C ALA A 199 3.46 6.64 18.02
N ARG A 200 4.26 5.71 18.57
CA ARG A 200 3.81 4.38 19.02
C ARG A 200 3.42 4.30 20.50
N LYS A 201 4.01 5.07 21.43
CA LYS A 201 3.72 5.00 22.88
C LYS A 201 2.26 5.23 23.31
N LYS A 202 1.43 5.91 22.52
CA LYS A 202 -0.04 5.97 22.78
C LYS A 202 -0.74 4.59 22.72
N ARG A 203 -0.04 3.49 22.39
CA ARG A 203 -0.55 2.10 22.47
C ARG A 203 -0.46 1.45 23.85
N LYS A 204 0.39 1.95 24.77
CA LYS A 204 0.63 1.27 26.07
C LYS A 204 -0.30 1.69 27.21
N SER A 205 -1.22 2.63 26.97
CA SER A 205 -2.21 3.04 27.95
C SER A 205 -3.61 2.67 27.47
N HIS A 206 -3.97 1.37 27.48
CA HIS A 206 -5.34 0.85 27.54
C HIS A 206 -5.27 -0.60 28.02
#